data_AF-A0A8J6DTS0-F1
#
_entry.id   AF-A0A8J6DTS0-F1
#
_cell.length_a   1.000
_cell.length_b   1.000
_cell.length_c   1.000
_cell.angle_alpha   90.00
_cell.angle_beta   90.00
_cell.angle_gamma   90.00
#
_symmetry.space_group_name_H-M   'P 1'
#
loop_
_entity.id
_entity.type
_entity.pdbx_description
1 polymer ?
#
loop_
_entity_poly.entity_id
_entity_poly.type
_entity_poly.pdbx_seq_one_letter_code
_entity_poly.pdbx_strand_id
1 'polypeptide(L)'
;VSLLSEEQIDDYPTSQWREQLQEQIIRLQDKWQSQGDPYFGLSPGEQLLNMGHSLHLTFMCLSLCTQRMCILGNQLSTEVGRSDKLSLPGFENLTAGYNKFLRPNFGGEPVQVALNLDIASISSISESNMDYTATIYLRQRWTDQRLVFEGNKSFTLDARLVEFLWVPDTYIVESKTSFLHEVTVGNRLIRLFANGTVLYALRITTTVACNMDLSKYPMDTQTCKLQLESWGYDGNDVEFSWLRGNDSVRGLENLRLAQYTIQQYFTLVTRSQQETGNYTRLVLQFELRRNVLYFILETYVPSTFLVVLSWVSFWISLDSVPARTCIGVTTVLSMTTLMIGSRSSLPNTNCFIKAIDVYLGICFSFVFGALLEYAVAHYSSLQQMAAKDRGTAKDVEEVNITNIINSSISSFKRKISLASIEISGDKVDYSDLTMKTSDKFKFVFRDKMGRIVDYFTIQNPSNVDRYSKLLFPLMFMLTNVFYWAYYIGGRSQIMNPLNTIQLHPRDSTDVPWKENTFNIYLMVKEDLETFGQDNGKENETLGMGF
;
A
#
# COMPACT_ATOMS: atom_id res chain seq x y z
N VAL A 1 -38.88 23.73 -1.22
CA VAL A 1 -39.64 23.10 -0.11
C VAL A 1 -40.40 21.85 -0.54
N SER A 2 -40.55 21.55 -1.84
CA SER A 2 -41.20 20.31 -2.33
C SER A 2 -40.21 19.26 -2.90
N LEU A 3 -39.00 19.13 -2.36
CA LEU A 3 -37.98 18.18 -2.88
C LEU A 3 -37.07 17.53 -1.82
N LEU A 4 -37.48 17.47 -0.56
CA LEU A 4 -36.74 16.73 0.47
C LEU A 4 -37.74 15.90 1.29
N SER A 5 -37.94 14.66 0.85
CA SER A 5 -38.61 13.61 1.60
C SER A 5 -37.66 13.04 2.66
N GLU A 6 -38.19 12.96 3.87
CA GLU A 6 -37.87 12.05 4.97
C GLU A 6 -36.80 10.97 4.70
N GLU A 7 -35.61 11.17 5.23
CA GLU A 7 -34.78 10.15 5.89
C GLU A 7 -33.56 10.87 6.50
N GLN A 8 -33.14 10.45 7.69
CA GLN A 8 -32.12 11.07 8.57
C GLN A 8 -32.64 12.09 9.59
N ILE A 9 -33.52 11.61 10.47
CA ILE A 9 -33.49 12.06 11.86
C ILE A 9 -33.19 10.82 12.68
N ASP A 10 -31.92 10.63 13.03
CA ASP A 10 -31.50 10.23 14.37
C ASP A 10 -29.97 10.29 14.47
N ASP A 11 -29.51 10.86 15.58
CA ASP A 11 -28.12 10.96 16.07
C ASP A 11 -27.10 11.85 15.33
N TYR A 12 -27.17 13.17 15.53
CA TYR A 12 -25.99 14.05 15.60
C TYR A 12 -26.22 15.23 16.57
N PRO A 13 -25.20 15.70 17.32
CA PRO A 13 -25.36 16.73 18.34
C PRO A 13 -25.76 18.09 17.73
N THR A 14 -26.80 18.69 18.30
CA THR A 14 -27.56 19.88 17.84
C THR A 14 -26.78 21.20 17.72
N SER A 15 -25.48 21.23 18.02
CA SER A 15 -24.63 22.41 17.88
C SER A 15 -23.97 22.50 16.49
N GLN A 16 -23.52 21.37 15.93
CA GLN A 16 -22.76 21.32 14.68
C GLN A 16 -23.64 21.58 13.44
N TRP A 17 -24.92 21.18 13.52
CA TRP A 17 -25.92 21.47 12.48
C TRP A 17 -26.24 22.95 12.32
N ARG A 18 -26.17 23.75 13.40
CA ARG A 18 -26.45 25.20 13.33
C ARG A 18 -25.32 25.96 12.65
N GLU A 19 -24.08 25.57 12.90
CA GLU A 19 -22.91 26.17 12.26
C GLU A 19 -22.86 25.83 10.76
N GLN A 20 -23.16 24.60 10.37
CA GLN A 20 -23.25 24.21 8.95
C GLN A 20 -24.41 24.90 8.22
N LEU A 21 -25.57 25.09 8.87
CA LEU A 21 -26.68 25.87 8.32
C LEU A 21 -26.31 27.35 8.17
N GLN A 22 -25.61 27.94 9.16
CA GLN A 22 -25.13 29.33 9.05
C GLN A 22 -24.12 29.51 7.92
N GLU A 23 -23.16 28.59 7.76
CA GLU A 23 -22.20 28.65 6.63
C GLU A 23 -22.89 28.50 5.27
N GLN A 24 -23.88 27.61 5.15
CA GLN A 24 -24.64 27.43 3.91
C GLN A 24 -25.49 28.65 3.58
N ILE A 25 -26.10 29.29 4.58
CA ILE A 25 -26.86 30.54 4.41
C ILE A 25 -25.93 31.67 3.98
N ILE A 26 -24.75 31.82 4.58
CA ILE A 26 -23.77 32.85 4.19
C ILE A 26 -23.28 32.62 2.76
N ARG A 27 -22.98 31.37 2.37
CA ARG A 27 -22.58 31.05 0.97
C ARG A 27 -23.68 31.31 -0.05
N LEU A 28 -24.95 31.08 0.31
CA LEU A 28 -26.08 31.39 -0.54
C LEU A 28 -26.30 32.91 -0.66
N GLN A 29 -26.05 33.65 0.42
CA GLN A 29 -26.14 35.11 0.44
C GLN A 29 -25.03 35.78 -0.38
N ASP A 30 -23.80 35.25 -0.33
CA ASP A 30 -22.69 35.67 -1.20
C ASP A 30 -22.96 35.33 -2.67
N LYS A 31 -23.55 34.16 -2.96
CA LYS A 31 -23.97 33.81 -4.32
C LYS A 31 -25.05 34.75 -4.84
N TRP A 32 -25.99 35.16 -3.99
CA TRP A 32 -27.07 36.08 -4.33
C TRP A 32 -26.58 37.52 -4.56
N GLN A 33 -25.54 37.96 -3.84
CA GLN A 33 -24.89 39.26 -4.08
C GLN A 33 -23.98 39.27 -5.33
N SER A 34 -23.48 38.11 -5.76
CA SER A 34 -22.58 37.99 -6.93
C SER A 34 -23.28 37.94 -8.30
N GLN A 35 -24.59 37.69 -8.34
CA GLN A 35 -25.41 37.76 -9.55
C GLN A 35 -26.14 39.11 -9.60
N GLY A 36 -25.50 40.10 -10.23
CA GLY A 36 -26.13 41.39 -10.50
C GLY A 36 -27.32 41.23 -11.44
N ASP A 37 -28.50 41.65 -10.98
CA ASP A 37 -29.70 41.72 -11.81
C ASP A 37 -29.92 43.13 -12.40
N PRO A 38 -30.50 43.22 -13.63
CA PRO A 38 -30.42 44.41 -14.45
C PRO A 38 -31.73 45.21 -14.41
N TYR A 39 -31.89 46.14 -13.47
CA TYR A 39 -32.91 47.19 -13.59
C TYR A 39 -32.38 48.53 -13.07
N PHE A 40 -31.80 49.28 -13.99
CA PHE A 40 -31.53 50.70 -13.83
C PHE A 40 -32.83 51.49 -14.00
N GLY A 41 -33.15 52.34 -13.02
CA GLY A 41 -33.98 53.52 -13.19
C GLY A 41 -35.35 53.48 -12.51
N LEU A 42 -35.42 54.04 -11.29
CA LEU A 42 -36.52 54.85 -10.73
C LEU A 42 -36.11 55.36 -9.32
N SER A 43 -36.61 56.52 -8.92
CA SER A 43 -36.14 57.34 -7.78
C SER A 43 -36.53 56.83 -6.37
N PRO A 44 -35.86 57.27 -5.27
CA PRO A 44 -35.94 56.67 -3.92
C PRO A 44 -37.22 56.95 -3.11
N GLY A 45 -38.33 57.30 -3.76
CA GLY A 45 -39.60 57.66 -3.12
C GLY A 45 -40.69 56.59 -3.16
N GLU A 46 -40.61 55.62 -4.09
CA GLU A 46 -41.68 54.64 -4.33
C GLU A 46 -41.42 53.24 -3.72
N GLN A 47 -40.25 53.01 -3.11
CA GLN A 47 -39.92 51.72 -2.49
C GLN A 47 -40.48 51.53 -1.07
N LEU A 48 -40.92 52.60 -0.40
CA LEU A 48 -41.38 52.54 1.00
C LEU A 48 -42.87 52.19 1.18
N LEU A 49 -43.70 52.27 0.13
CA LEU A 49 -45.13 51.94 0.21
C LEU A 49 -45.47 50.49 -0.18
N ASN A 50 -44.62 49.81 -0.95
CA ASN A 50 -44.86 48.42 -1.38
C ASN A 50 -44.32 47.34 -0.43
N MET A 51 -43.46 47.69 0.55
CA MET A 51 -43.03 46.74 1.59
C MET A 51 -44.10 46.51 2.67
N GLY A 52 -45.02 47.46 2.90
CA GLY A 52 -46.08 47.32 3.92
C GLY A 52 -47.18 46.33 3.53
N HIS A 53 -47.55 46.26 2.24
CA HIS A 53 -48.63 45.40 1.78
C HIS A 53 -48.23 43.91 1.65
N SER A 54 -46.96 43.62 1.38
CA SER A 54 -46.45 42.25 1.27
C SER A 54 -46.28 41.55 2.64
N LEU A 55 -45.88 42.31 3.68
CA LEU A 55 -45.74 41.83 5.05
C LEU A 55 -47.10 41.53 5.72
N HIS A 56 -48.14 42.32 5.41
CA HIS A 56 -49.48 42.05 5.94
C HIS A 56 -50.18 40.85 5.28
N LEU A 57 -49.98 40.63 3.97
CA LEU A 57 -50.52 39.43 3.30
C LEU A 57 -49.85 38.13 3.77
N THR A 58 -48.54 38.17 4.01
CA THR A 58 -47.79 37.01 4.52
C THR A 58 -48.18 36.67 5.96
N PHE A 59 -48.38 37.66 6.82
CA PHE A 59 -48.88 37.44 8.19
C PHE A 59 -50.33 36.92 8.23
N MET A 60 -51.22 37.41 7.36
CA MET A 60 -52.60 36.90 7.23
C MET A 60 -52.64 35.44 6.74
N CYS A 61 -51.79 35.07 5.77
CA CYS A 61 -51.71 33.68 5.28
C CYS A 61 -51.14 32.72 6.33
N LEU A 62 -50.19 33.16 7.16
CA LEU A 62 -49.64 32.37 8.27
C LEU A 62 -50.66 32.20 9.41
N SER A 63 -51.48 33.20 9.74
CA SER A 63 -52.54 33.07 10.75
C SER A 63 -53.72 32.20 10.30
N LEU A 64 -54.04 32.20 9.00
CA LEU A 64 -55.07 31.33 8.42
C LEU A 64 -54.61 29.86 8.35
N CYS A 65 -53.31 29.59 8.18
CA CYS A 65 -52.76 28.24 8.25
C CYS A 65 -52.72 27.68 9.67
N THR A 66 -52.39 28.50 10.68
CA THR A 66 -52.38 28.05 12.09
C THR A 66 -53.78 27.82 12.65
N GLN A 67 -54.79 28.58 12.21
CA GLN A 67 -56.19 28.35 12.60
C GLN A 67 -56.80 27.09 11.94
N ARG A 68 -56.39 26.71 10.72
CA ARG A 68 -56.79 25.42 10.12
C ARG A 68 -56.13 24.21 10.78
N MET A 69 -54.91 24.37 11.32
CA MET A 69 -54.22 23.31 12.06
C MET A 69 -54.77 23.11 13.49
N CYS A 70 -55.38 24.14 14.10
CA CYS A 70 -56.00 24.01 15.43
C CYS A 70 -57.46 23.51 15.40
N ILE A 71 -58.20 23.68 14.29
CA ILE A 71 -59.59 23.20 14.19
C ILE A 71 -59.68 21.74 13.69
N LEU A 72 -58.61 21.20 13.09
CA LEU A 72 -58.49 19.78 12.78
C LEU A 72 -57.81 18.95 13.89
N GLY A 73 -57.56 19.56 15.05
CA GLY A 73 -56.92 18.93 16.20
C GLY A 73 -57.87 18.38 17.27
N ASN A 74 -59.20 18.47 17.08
CA ASN A 74 -60.16 18.13 18.14
C ASN A 74 -61.36 17.27 17.75
N GLN A 75 -61.32 16.60 16.59
CA GLN A 75 -62.23 15.49 16.29
C GLN A 75 -61.52 14.40 15.47
N LEU A 76 -60.66 13.62 16.12
CA LEU A 76 -60.47 12.21 15.74
C LEU A 76 -59.82 11.42 16.90
N SER A 77 -60.51 11.34 18.04
CA SER A 77 -60.35 10.20 18.94
C SER A 77 -61.07 9.01 18.30
N THR A 78 -60.56 8.53 17.18
CA THR A 78 -60.85 7.19 16.69
C THR A 78 -59.67 6.36 17.12
N GLU A 79 -59.91 5.37 17.97
CA GLU A 79 -58.95 4.30 18.23
C GLU A 79 -58.39 3.84 16.89
N VAL A 80 -57.12 4.15 16.61
CA VAL A 80 -56.37 3.51 15.53
C VAL A 80 -55.95 2.13 16.03
N GLY A 81 -56.95 1.29 16.25
CA GLY A 81 -56.84 -0.16 16.19
C GLY A 81 -56.96 -0.57 14.73
N ARG A 82 -55.87 -0.44 13.96
CA ARG A 82 -55.74 -0.99 12.61
C ARG A 82 -54.24 -0.97 12.29
N SER A 83 -53.49 -2.03 12.55
CA SER A 83 -53.45 -3.22 11.68
C SER A 83 -53.56 -2.84 10.21
N ASP A 84 -52.65 -2.00 9.72
CA ASP A 84 -52.22 -2.05 8.31
C ASP A 84 -51.36 -3.30 8.10
N LYS A 85 -51.99 -4.46 8.35
CA LYS A 85 -51.54 -5.69 7.76
C LYS A 85 -51.91 -5.60 6.30
N LEU A 86 -50.88 -5.58 5.45
CA LEU A 86 -51.02 -5.84 4.04
C LEU A 86 -51.61 -7.26 3.91
N SER A 87 -52.95 -7.33 3.81
CA SER A 87 -53.73 -8.56 3.87
C SER A 87 -53.55 -9.39 2.61
N LEU A 88 -52.44 -10.10 2.56
CA LEU A 88 -52.27 -11.21 1.63
C LEU A 88 -53.15 -12.36 2.12
N PRO A 89 -54.12 -12.83 1.32
CA PRO A 89 -54.99 -13.93 1.71
C PRO A 89 -54.13 -15.17 2.02
N GLY A 90 -54.20 -15.63 3.28
CA GLY A 90 -53.44 -16.77 3.81
C GLY A 90 -52.17 -16.42 4.60
N PHE A 91 -51.49 -15.31 4.30
CA PHE A 91 -50.25 -14.93 5.02
C PHE A 91 -50.52 -14.33 6.40
N GLU A 92 -51.63 -13.59 6.57
CA GLU A 92 -52.02 -13.05 7.87
C GLU A 92 -52.34 -14.14 8.90
N ASN A 93 -52.95 -15.25 8.46
CA ASN A 93 -53.19 -16.41 9.32
C ASN A 93 -51.88 -17.06 9.75
N LEU A 94 -50.89 -17.11 8.84
CA LEU A 94 -49.58 -17.69 9.12
C LEU A 94 -48.76 -16.83 10.10
N THR A 95 -48.98 -15.51 10.10
CA THR A 95 -48.26 -14.56 10.95
C THR A 95 -49.05 -14.14 12.20
N ALA A 96 -50.22 -14.75 12.44
CA ALA A 96 -51.03 -14.48 13.62
C ALA A 96 -50.28 -14.93 14.89
N GLY A 97 -49.94 -13.97 15.76
CA GLY A 97 -49.15 -14.24 16.97
C GLY A 97 -47.65 -14.43 16.72
N TYR A 98 -47.18 -14.20 15.49
CA TYR A 98 -45.75 -14.29 15.15
C TYR A 98 -44.99 -13.07 15.68
N ASN A 99 -44.04 -13.29 16.58
CA ASN A 99 -43.11 -12.25 17.03
C ASN A 99 -41.78 -12.36 16.26
N LYS A 100 -41.55 -11.42 15.34
CA LYS A 100 -40.33 -11.36 14.52
C LYS A 100 -39.06 -11.00 15.28
N PHE A 101 -39.18 -10.38 16.46
CA PHE A 101 -38.03 -9.96 17.26
C PHE A 101 -37.42 -11.11 18.06
N LEU A 102 -38.13 -12.24 18.15
CA LEU A 102 -37.66 -13.45 18.82
C LEU A 102 -37.27 -14.50 17.79
N ARG A 103 -36.07 -15.07 17.97
CA ARG A 103 -35.62 -16.21 17.17
C ARG A 103 -36.56 -17.41 17.32
N PRO A 104 -36.63 -18.29 16.31
CA PRO A 104 -37.28 -19.59 16.48
C PRO A 104 -36.70 -20.35 17.67
N ASN A 105 -37.53 -21.13 18.37
CA ASN A 105 -37.13 -21.90 19.56
C ASN A 105 -36.48 -21.05 20.66
N PHE A 106 -36.97 -19.82 20.88
CA PHE A 106 -36.45 -18.94 21.94
C PHE A 106 -36.49 -19.64 23.32
N GLY A 107 -35.35 -19.67 24.02
CA GLY A 107 -35.17 -20.37 25.29
C GLY A 107 -34.95 -21.89 25.17
N GLY A 108 -34.84 -22.42 23.95
CA GLY A 108 -34.52 -23.82 23.66
C GLY A 108 -33.26 -23.97 22.82
N GLU A 109 -33.23 -25.01 21.98
CA GLU A 109 -32.09 -25.37 21.12
C GLU A 109 -31.69 -24.26 20.13
N PRO A 110 -30.39 -24.17 19.77
CA PRO A 110 -29.89 -23.21 18.80
C PRO A 110 -30.56 -23.38 17.43
N VAL A 111 -30.81 -22.26 16.76
CA VAL A 111 -31.34 -22.28 15.40
C VAL A 111 -30.22 -22.65 14.44
N GLN A 112 -30.36 -23.80 13.81
CA GLN A 112 -29.44 -24.27 12.77
C GLN A 112 -29.71 -23.52 11.46
N VAL A 113 -28.78 -22.67 11.06
CA VAL A 113 -28.84 -21.93 9.79
C VAL A 113 -27.81 -22.53 8.84
N ALA A 114 -28.29 -23.17 7.78
CA ALA A 114 -27.45 -23.74 6.74
C ALA A 114 -27.25 -22.72 5.60
N LEU A 115 -25.99 -22.41 5.29
CA LEU A 115 -25.60 -21.42 4.30
C LEU A 115 -25.07 -22.09 3.02
N ASN A 116 -25.36 -21.43 1.90
CA ASN A 116 -24.90 -21.75 0.56
C ASN A 116 -24.56 -20.43 -0.15
N LEU A 117 -23.41 -20.38 -0.80
CA LEU A 117 -22.84 -19.18 -1.38
C LEU A 117 -22.57 -19.39 -2.86
N ASP A 118 -22.97 -18.43 -3.69
CA ASP A 118 -22.75 -18.47 -5.12
C ASP A 118 -22.10 -17.16 -5.56
N ILE A 119 -20.84 -17.23 -5.97
CA ILE A 119 -20.02 -16.05 -6.25
C ILE A 119 -20.19 -15.70 -7.72
N ALA A 120 -20.92 -14.61 -7.96
CA ALA A 120 -21.27 -14.16 -9.30
C ALA A 120 -20.07 -13.55 -10.02
N SER A 121 -19.29 -12.73 -9.30
CA SER A 121 -18.11 -12.05 -9.85
C SER A 121 -17.20 -11.54 -8.75
N ILE A 122 -15.90 -11.46 -9.04
CA ILE A 122 -14.94 -10.65 -8.29
C ILE A 122 -14.56 -9.50 -9.23
N SER A 123 -15.00 -8.28 -8.90
CA SER A 123 -14.96 -7.14 -9.82
C SER A 123 -13.66 -6.36 -9.76
N SER A 124 -13.13 -6.18 -8.55
CA SER A 124 -11.92 -5.40 -8.30
C SER A 124 -11.10 -6.07 -7.21
N ILE A 125 -9.80 -6.12 -7.42
CA ILE A 125 -8.82 -6.51 -6.41
C ILE A 125 -7.89 -5.31 -6.32
N SER A 126 -7.81 -4.71 -5.14
CA SER A 126 -7.00 -3.53 -4.88
C SER A 126 -5.81 -3.91 -4.02
N GLU A 127 -4.64 -4.02 -4.64
CA GLU A 127 -3.38 -4.18 -3.91
C GLU A 127 -3.05 -2.95 -3.06
N SER A 128 -3.59 -1.79 -3.46
CA SER A 128 -3.37 -0.53 -2.77
C SER A 128 -4.08 -0.47 -1.43
N ASN A 129 -5.35 -0.87 -1.42
CA ASN A 129 -6.21 -0.80 -0.25
C ASN A 129 -6.22 -2.12 0.53
N MET A 130 -5.54 -3.15 0.03
CA MET A 130 -5.58 -4.52 0.58
C MET A 130 -7.02 -5.02 0.71
N ASP A 131 -7.80 -4.95 -0.38
CA ASP A 131 -9.17 -5.45 -0.42
C ASP A 131 -9.55 -6.02 -1.79
N TYR A 132 -10.67 -6.75 -1.80
CA TYR A 132 -11.32 -7.20 -3.01
C TYR A 132 -12.82 -6.96 -2.93
N THR A 133 -13.44 -6.68 -4.07
CA THR A 133 -14.89 -6.52 -4.19
C THR A 133 -15.47 -7.73 -4.91
N ALA A 134 -16.46 -8.35 -4.28
CA ALA A 134 -17.16 -9.51 -4.81
C ALA A 134 -18.67 -9.29 -4.79
N THR A 135 -19.34 -9.77 -5.84
CA THR A 135 -20.80 -9.91 -5.87
C THR A 135 -21.14 -11.37 -5.59
N ILE A 136 -21.92 -11.58 -4.53
CA ILE A 136 -22.28 -12.89 -4.02
C ILE A 136 -23.80 -13.02 -3.94
N TYR A 137 -24.32 -14.21 -4.21
CA TYR A 137 -25.66 -14.62 -3.83
C TYR A 137 -25.54 -15.48 -2.58
N LEU A 138 -25.98 -14.91 -1.47
CA LEU A 138 -26.04 -15.61 -0.19
C LEU A 138 -27.40 -16.30 -0.08
N ARG A 139 -27.42 -17.61 0.22
CA ARG A 139 -28.62 -18.39 0.48
C ARG A 139 -28.54 -18.95 1.90
N GLN A 140 -29.56 -18.68 2.69
CA GLN A 140 -29.67 -19.08 4.09
C GLN A 140 -30.91 -19.94 4.25
N ARG A 141 -30.80 -21.04 4.99
CA ARG A 141 -31.89 -21.97 5.21
C ARG A 141 -32.00 -22.30 6.70
N TRP A 142 -33.15 -22.02 7.29
CA TRP A 142 -33.46 -22.36 8.69
C TRP A 142 -34.88 -22.92 8.78
N THR A 143 -35.24 -23.46 9.93
CA THR A 143 -36.59 -23.97 10.17
C THR A 143 -37.25 -23.16 11.28
N ASP A 144 -38.45 -22.64 11.02
CA ASP A 144 -39.28 -21.95 11.99
C ASP A 144 -40.61 -22.70 12.15
N GLN A 145 -40.80 -23.33 13.31
CA GLN A 145 -42.01 -24.13 13.59
C GLN A 145 -43.29 -23.29 13.58
N ARG A 146 -43.18 -21.97 13.78
CA ARG A 146 -44.32 -21.05 13.79
C ARG A 146 -44.89 -20.78 12.40
N LEU A 147 -44.13 -21.11 11.35
CA LEU A 147 -44.50 -20.88 9.94
C LEU A 147 -44.92 -22.16 9.21
N VAL A 148 -45.27 -23.22 9.95
CA VAL A 148 -45.79 -24.47 9.39
C VAL A 148 -47.20 -24.25 8.88
N PHE A 149 -47.50 -24.77 7.68
CA PHE A 149 -48.83 -24.68 7.07
C PHE A 149 -49.21 -25.98 6.37
N GLU A 150 -50.52 -26.21 6.24
CA GLU A 150 -51.03 -27.40 5.57
C GLU A 150 -50.84 -27.32 4.04
N GLY A 151 -50.19 -28.33 3.48
CA GLY A 151 -49.97 -28.46 2.04
C GLY A 151 -48.67 -29.18 1.71
N ASN A 152 -48.46 -29.48 0.42
CA ASN A 152 -47.23 -30.10 -0.07
C ASN A 152 -46.45 -29.20 -1.04
N LYS A 153 -46.93 -27.97 -1.28
CA LYS A 153 -46.31 -27.02 -2.19
C LYS A 153 -45.61 -25.92 -1.39
N SER A 154 -44.38 -25.60 -1.77
CA SER A 154 -43.70 -24.40 -1.31
C SER A 154 -44.17 -23.20 -2.11
N PHE A 155 -44.27 -22.02 -1.49
CA PHE A 155 -44.56 -20.77 -2.20
C PHE A 155 -43.45 -19.74 -1.99
N THR A 156 -43.30 -18.86 -2.98
CA THR A 156 -42.37 -17.73 -2.93
C THR A 156 -43.13 -16.52 -2.40
N LEU A 157 -42.54 -15.83 -1.44
CA LEU A 157 -43.05 -14.60 -0.86
C LEU A 157 -42.44 -13.38 -1.55
N ASP A 158 -43.20 -12.29 -1.59
CA ASP A 158 -42.71 -10.98 -2.03
C ASP A 158 -41.61 -10.49 -1.08
N ALA A 159 -40.58 -9.82 -1.64
CA ALA A 159 -39.43 -9.34 -0.88
C ALA A 159 -39.82 -8.40 0.28
N ARG A 160 -40.91 -7.64 0.16
CA ARG A 160 -41.40 -6.71 1.19
C ARG A 160 -41.88 -7.42 2.45
N LEU A 161 -42.27 -8.69 2.34
CA LEU A 161 -42.75 -9.47 3.49
C LEU A 161 -41.63 -9.92 4.42
N VAL A 162 -40.37 -9.74 4.03
CA VAL A 162 -39.21 -10.02 4.88
C VAL A 162 -39.28 -9.25 6.20
N GLU A 163 -39.88 -8.05 6.20
CA GLU A 163 -39.96 -7.18 7.36
C GLU A 163 -40.88 -7.72 8.46
N PHE A 164 -41.71 -8.73 8.16
CA PHE A 164 -42.61 -9.38 9.12
C PHE A 164 -42.05 -10.70 9.65
N LEU A 165 -40.92 -11.18 9.12
CA LEU A 165 -40.32 -12.46 9.48
C LEU A 165 -39.03 -12.24 10.26
N TRP A 166 -38.71 -13.16 11.17
CA TRP A 166 -37.37 -13.21 11.76
C TRP A 166 -36.38 -13.69 10.69
N VAL A 167 -35.25 -12.99 10.57
CA VAL A 167 -34.15 -13.33 9.66
C VAL A 167 -32.86 -13.31 10.47
N PRO A 168 -31.97 -14.32 10.32
CA PRO A 168 -30.68 -14.32 10.99
C PRO A 168 -29.83 -13.11 10.55
N ASP A 169 -29.18 -12.50 11.53
CA ASP A 169 -28.32 -11.32 11.44
C ASP A 169 -26.91 -11.64 10.93
N THR A 170 -26.85 -12.34 9.79
CA THR A 170 -25.59 -12.70 9.15
C THR A 170 -24.87 -11.44 8.65
N TYR A 171 -23.68 -11.17 9.18
CA TYR A 171 -22.80 -10.11 8.73
C TYR A 171 -21.48 -10.66 8.19
N ILE A 172 -20.77 -9.82 7.43
CA ILE A 172 -19.47 -10.15 6.83
C ILE A 172 -18.39 -9.49 7.69
N VAL A 173 -17.55 -10.28 8.35
CA VAL A 173 -16.64 -9.82 9.43
C VAL A 173 -15.69 -8.71 8.99
N GLU A 174 -15.01 -8.91 7.85
CA GLU A 174 -13.99 -7.99 7.31
C GLU A 174 -14.53 -7.09 6.19
N SER A 175 -15.84 -6.82 6.19
CA SER A 175 -16.47 -5.95 5.19
C SER A 175 -16.14 -4.48 5.48
N LYS A 176 -15.48 -3.81 4.53
CA LYS A 176 -15.31 -2.35 4.53
C LYS A 176 -16.59 -1.63 4.09
N THR A 177 -17.18 -2.10 3.00
CA THR A 177 -18.43 -1.56 2.44
C THR A 177 -19.24 -2.70 1.85
N SER A 178 -20.54 -2.70 2.11
CA SER A 178 -21.45 -3.71 1.56
C SER A 178 -22.78 -3.07 1.20
N PHE A 179 -23.37 -3.48 0.09
CA PHE A 179 -24.69 -3.02 -0.31
C PHE A 179 -25.53 -4.15 -0.92
N LEU A 180 -26.84 -4.02 -0.73
CA LEU A 180 -27.85 -4.89 -1.33
C LEU A 180 -28.29 -4.32 -2.67
N HIS A 181 -28.57 -5.17 -3.65
CA HIS A 181 -29.00 -4.73 -4.97
C HIS A 181 -30.53 -4.54 -4.99
N GLU A 182 -31.01 -3.36 -5.40
CA GLU A 182 -32.44 -2.99 -5.31
C GLU A 182 -33.15 -2.80 -6.67
N VAL A 183 -32.47 -3.06 -7.79
CA VAL A 183 -33.04 -2.80 -9.13
C VAL A 183 -33.61 -4.09 -9.74
N THR A 184 -34.84 -4.10 -10.29
CA THR A 184 -35.94 -3.09 -10.20
C THR A 184 -36.76 -3.20 -8.91
N VAL A 185 -36.59 -4.30 -8.18
CA VAL A 185 -37.12 -4.57 -6.84
C VAL A 185 -35.95 -5.11 -6.02
N GLY A 186 -35.99 -4.97 -4.69
CA GLY A 186 -35.04 -5.59 -3.76
C GLY A 186 -34.75 -7.04 -4.15
N ASN A 187 -33.48 -7.36 -4.44
CA ASN A 187 -33.05 -8.70 -4.86
C ASN A 187 -32.97 -9.65 -3.66
N ARG A 188 -34.14 -9.88 -3.05
CA ARG A 188 -34.40 -10.76 -1.93
C ARG A 188 -35.44 -11.79 -2.38
N LEU A 189 -35.15 -13.06 -2.16
CA LEU A 189 -36.05 -14.17 -2.43
C LEU A 189 -36.33 -14.87 -1.11
N ILE A 190 -37.61 -15.00 -0.77
CA ILE A 190 -38.04 -15.82 0.36
C ILE A 190 -38.93 -16.93 -0.19
N ARG A 191 -38.60 -18.16 0.16
CA ARG A 191 -39.42 -19.33 -0.18
C ARG A 191 -39.72 -20.11 1.09
N LEU A 192 -40.99 -20.26 1.38
CA LEU A 192 -41.47 -21.02 2.53
C LEU A 192 -41.88 -22.43 2.09
N PHE A 193 -41.42 -23.42 2.85
CA PHE A 193 -41.79 -24.82 2.69
C PHE A 193 -42.83 -25.22 3.74
N ALA A 194 -43.70 -26.16 3.42
CA ALA A 194 -44.81 -26.57 4.30
C ALA A 194 -44.36 -27.07 5.69
N ASN A 195 -43.15 -27.61 5.78
CA ASN A 195 -42.52 -28.05 7.03
C ASN A 195 -41.96 -26.90 7.91
N GLY A 196 -42.24 -25.63 7.57
CA GLY A 196 -41.72 -24.46 8.27
C GLY A 196 -40.27 -24.10 7.92
N THR A 197 -39.64 -24.79 6.95
CA THR A 197 -38.33 -24.39 6.47
C THR A 197 -38.44 -23.11 5.63
N VAL A 198 -37.58 -22.14 5.90
CA VAL A 198 -37.45 -20.89 5.16
C VAL A 198 -36.16 -20.93 4.36
N LEU A 199 -36.25 -20.64 3.06
CA LEU A 199 -35.09 -20.32 2.23
C LEU A 199 -35.11 -18.82 1.97
N TYR A 200 -34.08 -18.14 2.45
CA TYR A 200 -33.83 -16.72 2.18
C TYR A 200 -32.61 -16.59 1.30
N ALA A 201 -32.74 -15.90 0.17
CA ALA A 201 -31.62 -15.62 -0.72
C ALA A 201 -31.54 -14.13 -1.03
N LEU A 202 -30.33 -13.59 -1.08
CA LEU A 202 -30.07 -12.19 -1.34
C LEU A 202 -28.80 -12.00 -2.16
N ARG A 203 -28.79 -10.95 -2.99
CA ARG A 203 -27.61 -10.53 -3.75
C ARG A 203 -26.90 -9.39 -3.01
N ILE A 204 -25.64 -9.61 -2.65
CA ILE A 204 -24.80 -8.65 -1.93
C ILE A 204 -23.60 -8.34 -2.83
N THR A 205 -23.24 -7.06 -2.95
CA THR A 205 -21.87 -6.68 -3.33
C THR A 205 -21.16 -6.20 -2.08
N THR A 206 -20.01 -6.80 -1.80
CA THR A 206 -19.20 -6.52 -0.62
C THR A 206 -17.76 -6.26 -1.01
N THR A 207 -17.14 -5.27 -0.39
CA THR A 207 -15.71 -5.03 -0.44
C THR A 207 -15.12 -5.51 0.88
N VAL A 208 -14.28 -6.53 0.82
CA VAL A 208 -13.75 -7.26 1.97
C VAL A 208 -12.26 -7.05 2.05
N ALA A 209 -11.75 -6.79 3.25
CA ALA A 209 -10.31 -6.68 3.48
C ALA A 209 -9.62 -8.02 3.21
N CYS A 210 -8.50 -7.97 2.48
CA CYS A 210 -7.62 -9.10 2.24
C CYS A 210 -6.18 -8.63 2.37
N ASN A 211 -5.54 -9.00 3.47
CA ASN A 211 -4.14 -8.67 3.72
C ASN A 211 -3.25 -9.52 2.80
N MET A 212 -2.76 -8.89 1.72
CA MET A 212 -1.99 -9.53 0.66
C MET A 212 -0.47 -9.42 0.94
N ASP A 213 0.26 -10.51 0.71
CA ASP A 213 1.72 -10.51 0.78
C ASP A 213 2.32 -10.22 -0.61
N LEU A 214 2.80 -8.99 -0.81
CA LEU A 214 3.37 -8.52 -2.07
C LEU A 214 4.89 -8.71 -2.16
N SER A 215 5.52 -9.44 -1.23
CA SER A 215 6.99 -9.68 -1.23
C SER A 215 7.48 -10.30 -2.55
N LYS A 216 6.72 -11.25 -3.10
CA LYS A 216 7.01 -11.95 -4.36
C LYS A 216 6.40 -11.31 -5.60
N TYR A 217 5.85 -10.09 -5.49
CA TYR A 217 5.18 -9.43 -6.61
C TYR A 217 6.10 -9.31 -7.85
N PRO A 218 5.67 -9.71 -9.07
CA PRO A 218 4.32 -10.15 -9.47
C PRO A 218 4.12 -11.69 -9.51
N MET A 219 5.09 -12.48 -9.04
CA MET A 219 5.04 -13.96 -8.99
C MET A 219 4.35 -14.48 -7.71
N ASP A 220 3.42 -13.70 -7.17
CA ASP A 220 2.75 -13.90 -5.90
C ASP A 220 1.51 -14.81 -6.02
N THR A 221 1.14 -15.43 -4.91
CA THR A 221 -0.15 -16.12 -4.73
C THR A 221 -0.77 -15.58 -3.45
N GLN A 222 -1.96 -15.01 -3.59
CA GLN A 222 -2.68 -14.35 -2.51
C GLN A 222 -3.76 -15.27 -1.95
N THR A 223 -3.88 -15.30 -0.63
CA THR A 223 -4.91 -16.07 0.06
C THR A 223 -5.92 -15.11 0.66
N CYS A 224 -7.10 -15.02 0.05
CA CYS A 224 -8.18 -14.17 0.56
C CYS A 224 -9.27 -15.01 1.23
N LYS A 225 -9.94 -14.40 2.21
CA LYS A 225 -11.00 -15.03 3.00
C LYS A 225 -12.28 -14.21 2.88
N LEU A 226 -13.41 -14.90 2.84
CA LEU A 226 -14.74 -14.35 3.05
C LEU A 226 -15.32 -15.01 4.29
N GLN A 227 -15.67 -14.21 5.30
CA GLN A 227 -16.09 -14.71 6.61
C GLN A 227 -17.51 -14.23 6.90
N LEU A 228 -18.37 -15.17 7.32
CA LEU A 228 -19.76 -14.93 7.68
C LEU A 228 -19.96 -15.35 9.14
N GLU A 229 -20.60 -14.48 9.91
CA GLU A 229 -20.83 -14.66 11.35
C GLU A 229 -22.17 -13.99 11.73
N SER A 230 -22.74 -14.38 12.87
CA SER A 230 -23.91 -13.71 13.45
C SER A 230 -23.45 -12.52 14.30
N TRP A 231 -24.13 -11.38 14.20
CA TRP A 231 -23.74 -10.18 14.92
C TRP A 231 -24.10 -10.24 16.41
N GLY A 232 -25.33 -10.64 16.72
CA GLY A 232 -25.90 -10.61 18.06
C GLY A 232 -26.10 -11.97 18.71
N TYR A 233 -26.25 -13.05 17.93
CA TYR A 233 -26.52 -14.38 18.48
C TYR A 233 -25.24 -15.20 18.62
N ASP A 234 -24.97 -15.65 19.84
CA ASP A 234 -23.87 -16.57 20.12
C ASP A 234 -24.17 -17.99 19.57
N GLY A 235 -23.21 -18.90 19.73
CA GLY A 235 -23.34 -20.28 19.28
C GLY A 235 -24.37 -21.13 20.05
N ASN A 236 -24.87 -20.66 21.20
CA ASN A 236 -25.97 -21.31 21.91
C ASN A 236 -27.33 -20.90 21.34
N ASP A 237 -27.36 -19.78 20.62
CA ASP A 237 -28.55 -19.19 20.07
C ASP A 237 -28.73 -19.51 18.58
N VAL A 238 -27.66 -19.35 17.80
CA VAL A 238 -27.65 -19.57 16.35
C VAL A 238 -26.35 -20.27 15.96
N GLU A 239 -26.48 -21.40 15.27
CA GLU A 239 -25.34 -22.15 14.76
C GLU A 239 -25.33 -22.14 13.23
N PHE A 240 -24.24 -21.63 12.66
CA PHE A 240 -24.04 -21.56 11.23
C PHE A 240 -23.31 -22.79 10.70
N SER A 241 -23.81 -23.35 9.59
CA SER A 241 -23.21 -24.51 8.94
C SER A 241 -23.20 -24.36 7.42
N TRP A 242 -22.22 -24.97 6.75
CA TRP A 242 -22.25 -25.11 5.29
C TRP A 242 -23.22 -26.22 4.89
N LEU A 243 -24.25 -25.91 4.09
CA LEU A 243 -25.27 -26.88 3.65
C LEU A 243 -24.71 -28.20 3.10
N ARG A 244 -23.59 -28.16 2.35
CA ARG A 244 -22.90 -29.29 1.72
C ARG A 244 -21.37 -29.12 1.73
N GLY A 245 -20.79 -28.59 2.82
CA GLY A 245 -19.34 -28.35 2.90
C GLY A 245 -18.81 -27.52 1.73
N ASN A 246 -17.78 -28.00 1.02
CA ASN A 246 -17.21 -27.30 -0.14
C ASN A 246 -18.22 -27.12 -1.30
N ASP A 247 -19.17 -28.05 -1.48
CA ASP A 247 -20.19 -27.96 -2.55
C ASP A 247 -21.28 -26.91 -2.25
N SER A 248 -21.24 -26.30 -1.06
CA SER A 248 -22.01 -25.10 -0.75
C SER A 248 -21.51 -23.85 -1.45
N VAL A 249 -20.29 -23.86 -2.00
CA VAL A 249 -19.73 -22.71 -2.71
C VAL A 249 -19.73 -22.98 -4.20
N ARG A 250 -20.34 -22.08 -4.97
CA ARG A 250 -20.45 -22.16 -6.43
C ARG A 250 -19.98 -20.86 -7.08
N GLY A 251 -19.76 -20.90 -8.39
CA GLY A 251 -19.37 -19.75 -9.20
C GLY A 251 -17.86 -19.62 -9.39
N LEU A 252 -17.05 -19.87 -8.35
CA LEU A 252 -15.58 -19.69 -8.38
C LEU A 252 -14.88 -20.36 -9.57
N GLU A 253 -15.29 -21.58 -9.92
CA GLU A 253 -14.67 -22.38 -10.99
C GLU A 253 -14.80 -21.73 -12.37
N ASN A 254 -15.85 -20.93 -12.60
CA ASN A 254 -16.17 -20.33 -13.89
C ASN A 254 -15.72 -18.87 -14.00
N LEU A 255 -15.14 -18.30 -12.93
CA LEU A 255 -14.74 -16.90 -12.90
C LEU A 255 -13.50 -16.67 -13.75
N ARG A 256 -13.58 -15.69 -14.65
CA ARG A 256 -12.45 -15.17 -15.42
C ARG A 256 -12.08 -13.79 -14.90
N LEU A 257 -10.94 -13.72 -14.25
CA LEU A 257 -10.35 -12.47 -13.75
C LEU A 257 -9.32 -11.97 -14.76
N ALA A 258 -9.18 -10.65 -14.91
CA ALA A 258 -8.25 -10.07 -15.88
C ALA A 258 -6.77 -10.32 -15.49
N GLN A 259 -6.44 -10.08 -14.22
CA GLN A 259 -5.06 -10.12 -13.72
C GLN A 259 -4.74 -11.38 -12.90
N TYR A 260 -5.75 -12.13 -12.48
CA TYR A 260 -5.62 -13.27 -11.56
C TYR A 260 -6.27 -14.53 -12.12
N THR A 261 -5.91 -15.65 -11.52
CA THR A 261 -6.54 -16.96 -11.72
C THR A 261 -6.80 -17.57 -10.36
N ILE A 262 -7.97 -18.18 -10.18
CA ILE A 262 -8.29 -18.89 -8.94
C ILE A 262 -7.63 -20.27 -9.02
N GLN A 263 -6.75 -20.59 -8.08
CA GLN A 263 -6.10 -21.91 -8.04
C GLN A 263 -6.95 -22.92 -7.28
N GLN A 264 -7.31 -22.59 -6.05
CA GLN A 264 -7.95 -23.49 -5.11
C GLN A 264 -8.88 -22.70 -4.19
N TYR A 265 -9.91 -23.35 -3.67
CA TYR A 265 -10.75 -22.80 -2.61
C TYR A 265 -11.24 -23.91 -1.69
N PHE A 266 -11.51 -23.55 -0.45
CA PHE A 266 -12.04 -24.47 0.54
C PHE A 266 -12.89 -23.74 1.58
N THR A 267 -13.84 -24.47 2.16
CA THR A 267 -14.73 -24.01 3.21
C THR A 267 -14.28 -24.54 4.56
N LEU A 268 -14.38 -23.70 5.58
CA LEU A 268 -14.08 -24.03 6.96
C LEU A 268 -15.21 -23.53 7.85
N VAL A 269 -15.36 -24.19 8.99
CA VAL A 269 -16.17 -23.72 10.12
C VAL A 269 -15.21 -23.47 11.28
N THR A 270 -15.25 -22.27 11.83
CA THR A 270 -14.40 -21.83 12.93
C THR A 270 -15.27 -21.22 14.02
N ARG A 271 -14.70 -21.03 15.22
CA ARG A 271 -15.38 -20.37 16.32
C ARG A 271 -14.57 -19.13 16.72
N SER A 272 -15.25 -18.01 16.91
CA SER A 272 -14.67 -16.74 17.32
C SER A 272 -15.10 -16.43 18.74
N GLN A 273 -14.13 -16.32 19.65
CA GLN A 273 -14.37 -15.84 21.00
C GLN A 273 -14.37 -14.32 20.99
N GLN A 274 -15.52 -13.72 21.28
CA GLN A 274 -15.68 -12.29 21.50
C GLN A 274 -16.00 -12.04 22.99
N GLU A 275 -15.95 -10.78 23.43
CA GLU A 275 -16.29 -10.43 24.81
C GLU A 275 -17.74 -10.80 25.17
N THR A 276 -18.64 -10.76 24.18
CA THR A 276 -20.07 -11.06 24.33
C THR A 276 -20.39 -12.55 24.31
N GLY A 277 -19.47 -13.41 23.84
CA GLY A 277 -19.72 -14.84 23.72
C GLY A 277 -18.92 -15.52 22.61
N ASN A 278 -19.27 -16.78 22.35
CA ASN A 278 -18.62 -17.60 21.35
C ASN A 278 -19.48 -17.72 20.10
N TYR A 279 -19.00 -17.22 18.97
CA TYR A 279 -19.76 -17.14 17.72
C TYR A 279 -19.26 -18.15 16.69
N THR A 280 -20.19 -18.76 15.95
CA THR A 280 -19.85 -19.66 14.86
C THR A 280 -19.56 -18.86 13.59
N ARG A 281 -18.35 -19.03 13.04
CA ARG A 281 -17.85 -18.32 11.86
C ARG A 281 -17.65 -19.28 10.69
N LEU A 282 -18.33 -19.02 9.59
CA LEU A 282 -18.10 -19.71 8.32
C LEU A 282 -17.05 -18.97 7.51
N VAL A 283 -16.03 -19.69 7.05
CA VAL A 283 -14.91 -19.12 6.29
C VAL A 283 -14.83 -19.80 4.93
N LEU A 284 -14.91 -19.01 3.87
CA LEU A 284 -14.48 -19.40 2.54
C LEU A 284 -13.09 -18.83 2.31
N GLN A 285 -12.11 -19.70 2.08
CA GLN A 285 -10.76 -19.31 1.69
C GLN A 285 -10.53 -19.66 0.23
N PHE A 286 -9.95 -18.73 -0.54
CA PHE A 286 -9.60 -18.95 -1.93
C PHE A 286 -8.24 -18.34 -2.27
N GLU A 287 -7.52 -19.03 -3.16
CA GLU A 287 -6.17 -18.68 -3.59
C GLU A 287 -6.20 -18.04 -4.97
N LEU A 288 -5.67 -16.82 -5.06
CA LEU A 288 -5.54 -16.02 -6.27
C LEU A 288 -4.09 -16.02 -6.73
N ARG A 289 -3.82 -16.56 -7.92
CA ARG A 289 -2.52 -16.49 -8.57
C ARG A 289 -2.50 -15.42 -9.65
N ARG A 290 -1.51 -14.54 -9.59
CA ARG A 290 -1.36 -13.46 -10.57
C ARG A 290 -0.84 -13.99 -11.92
N ASN A 291 -1.37 -13.43 -13.00
CA ASN A 291 -0.89 -13.65 -14.35
C ASN A 291 0.35 -12.80 -14.62
N VAL A 292 1.53 -13.43 -14.58
CA VAL A 292 2.84 -12.76 -14.69
C VAL A 292 3.20 -12.25 -16.08
N LEU A 293 2.55 -12.76 -17.15
CA LEU A 293 2.94 -12.51 -18.54
C LEU A 293 2.98 -11.02 -18.90
N TYR A 294 1.98 -10.27 -18.44
CA TYR A 294 1.89 -8.83 -18.65
C TYR A 294 3.13 -8.09 -18.12
N PHE A 295 3.51 -8.37 -16.87
CA PHE A 295 4.68 -7.77 -16.23
C PHE A 295 5.99 -8.18 -16.89
N ILE A 296 6.07 -9.41 -17.41
CA ILE A 296 7.25 -9.87 -18.16
C ILE A 296 7.46 -9.01 -19.41
N LEU A 297 6.41 -8.80 -20.19
CA LEU A 297 6.49 -8.04 -21.45
C LEU A 297 6.65 -6.54 -21.23
N GLU A 298 6.00 -5.97 -20.22
CA GLU A 298 6.03 -4.54 -19.96
C GLU A 298 7.29 -4.10 -19.19
N THR A 299 7.77 -4.91 -18.23
CA THR A 299 8.85 -4.49 -17.32
C THR A 299 10.12 -5.30 -17.49
N TYR A 300 10.06 -6.64 -17.47
CA TYR A 300 11.27 -7.47 -17.49
C TYR A 300 11.98 -7.46 -18.85
N VAL A 301 11.23 -7.55 -19.95
CA VAL A 301 11.81 -7.55 -21.31
C VAL A 301 12.48 -6.20 -21.63
N PRO A 302 11.83 -5.03 -21.43
CA PRO A 302 12.47 -3.74 -21.69
C PRO A 302 13.67 -3.46 -20.79
N SER A 303 13.61 -3.77 -19.49
CA SER A 303 14.76 -3.61 -18.58
C SER A 303 15.95 -4.48 -18.99
N THR A 304 15.69 -5.72 -19.42
CA THR A 304 16.73 -6.60 -19.95
C THR A 304 17.37 -6.01 -21.22
N PHE A 305 16.58 -5.47 -22.14
CA PHE A 305 17.11 -4.80 -23.32
C PHE A 305 17.92 -3.55 -22.98
N LEU A 306 17.54 -2.77 -21.97
CA LEU A 306 18.34 -1.62 -21.52
C LEU A 306 19.71 -2.05 -20.98
N VAL A 307 19.76 -3.14 -20.22
CA VAL A 307 21.03 -3.71 -19.74
C VAL A 307 21.89 -4.18 -20.93
N VAL A 308 21.28 -4.89 -21.90
CA VAL A 308 21.99 -5.30 -23.12
C VAL A 308 22.55 -4.09 -23.89
N LEU A 309 21.75 -3.03 -24.04
CA LEU A 309 22.18 -1.80 -24.70
C LEU A 309 23.33 -1.10 -23.96
N SER A 310 23.36 -1.16 -22.63
CA SER A 310 24.43 -0.51 -21.86
C SER A 310 25.82 -1.11 -22.14
N TRP A 311 25.93 -2.43 -22.32
CA TRP A 311 27.23 -3.08 -22.61
C TRP A 311 27.57 -3.14 -24.11
N VAL A 312 26.68 -2.70 -25.00
CA VAL A 312 27.04 -2.45 -26.42
C VAL A 312 28.12 -1.35 -26.50
N SER A 313 28.14 -0.43 -25.54
CA SER A 313 29.16 0.61 -25.43
C SER A 313 30.60 0.08 -25.40
N PHE A 314 30.83 -1.13 -24.85
CA PHE A 314 32.16 -1.76 -24.80
C PHE A 314 32.71 -2.12 -26.19
N TRP A 315 31.83 -2.29 -27.19
CA TRP A 315 32.21 -2.62 -28.57
C TRP A 315 32.57 -1.40 -29.42
N ILE A 316 32.16 -0.21 -28.99
CA ILE A 316 32.48 1.07 -29.65
C ILE A 316 33.95 1.39 -29.34
N SER A 317 34.66 2.15 -30.18
CA SER A 317 36.04 2.58 -29.84
C SER A 317 36.07 3.55 -28.64
N LEU A 318 37.14 3.52 -27.84
CA LEU A 318 37.35 4.45 -26.71
C LEU A 318 37.46 5.92 -27.17
N ASP A 319 37.87 6.15 -28.41
CA ASP A 319 38.02 7.48 -29.00
C ASP A 319 36.67 8.17 -29.27
N SER A 320 35.59 7.39 -29.37
CA SER A 320 34.24 7.89 -29.65
C SER A 320 33.50 8.33 -28.38
N VAL A 321 34.09 9.28 -27.64
CA VAL A 321 33.59 9.81 -26.35
C VAL A 321 32.11 10.21 -26.40
N PRO A 322 31.61 10.94 -27.41
CA PRO A 322 30.21 11.37 -27.42
C PRO A 322 29.23 10.20 -27.52
N ALA A 323 29.58 9.15 -28.28
CA ALA A 323 28.71 7.99 -28.49
C ALA A 323 28.56 7.15 -27.20
N ARG A 324 29.69 6.86 -26.52
CA ARG A 324 29.68 6.06 -25.28
C ARG A 324 28.98 6.80 -24.13
N THR A 325 29.27 8.09 -23.94
CA THR A 325 28.62 8.91 -22.90
C THR A 325 27.11 9.02 -23.14
N CYS A 326 26.69 9.24 -24.39
CA CYS A 326 25.27 9.34 -24.74
C CYS A 326 24.53 8.03 -24.43
N ILE A 327 25.04 6.88 -24.87
CA ILE A 327 24.42 5.57 -24.60
C ILE A 327 24.35 5.30 -23.08
N GLY A 328 25.43 5.58 -22.34
CA GLY A 328 25.48 5.37 -20.89
C GLY A 328 24.47 6.24 -20.13
N VAL A 329 24.42 7.54 -20.41
CA VAL A 329 23.50 8.46 -19.73
C VAL A 329 22.04 8.17 -20.12
N THR A 330 21.76 7.93 -21.41
CA THR A 330 20.40 7.64 -21.88
C THR A 330 19.88 6.34 -21.29
N THR A 331 20.70 5.27 -21.22
CA THR A 331 20.27 3.99 -20.61
C THR A 331 20.00 4.11 -19.11
N VAL A 332 20.81 4.86 -18.35
CA VAL A 332 20.55 5.14 -16.92
C VAL A 332 19.24 5.91 -16.77
N LEU A 333 19.01 6.94 -17.58
CA LEU A 333 17.78 7.73 -17.54
C LEU A 333 16.56 6.86 -17.89
N SER A 334 16.61 6.09 -18.97
CA SER A 334 15.54 5.18 -19.37
C SER A 334 15.24 4.14 -18.30
N MET A 335 16.27 3.59 -17.65
CA MET A 335 16.10 2.61 -16.57
C MET A 335 15.46 3.25 -15.33
N THR A 336 15.86 4.48 -15.00
CA THR A 336 15.25 5.27 -13.90
C THR A 336 13.78 5.54 -14.18
N THR A 337 13.44 5.94 -15.41
CA THR A 337 12.05 6.15 -15.85
C THR A 337 11.23 4.88 -15.74
N LEU A 338 11.76 3.72 -16.16
CA LEU A 338 11.09 2.44 -16.05
C LEU A 338 10.84 2.05 -14.58
N MET A 339 11.82 2.28 -13.70
CA MET A 339 11.69 2.01 -12.27
C MET A 339 10.64 2.88 -11.58
N ILE A 340 10.57 4.17 -11.93
CA ILE A 340 9.52 5.07 -11.43
C ILE A 340 8.15 4.65 -11.98
N GLY A 341 8.08 4.33 -13.28
CA GLY A 341 6.86 3.87 -13.94
C GLY A 341 6.30 2.57 -13.37
N SER A 342 7.16 1.60 -13.00
CA SER A 342 6.70 0.36 -12.37
C SER A 342 6.11 0.60 -10.97
N ARG A 343 6.59 1.63 -10.25
CA ARG A 343 6.14 1.95 -8.89
C ARG A 343 4.84 2.75 -8.85
N SER A 344 4.50 3.50 -9.89
CA SER A 344 3.27 4.31 -9.91
C SER A 344 1.99 3.48 -9.86
N SER A 345 2.05 2.20 -10.26
CA SER A 345 0.92 1.27 -10.26
C SER A 345 0.52 0.76 -8.87
N LEU A 346 1.36 0.95 -7.84
CA LEU A 346 1.14 0.48 -6.47
C LEU A 346 1.36 1.65 -5.50
N PRO A 347 0.53 1.86 -4.47
CA PRO A 347 0.72 2.99 -3.58
C PRO A 347 2.00 2.82 -2.74
N ASN A 348 2.56 3.96 -2.37
CA ASN A 348 3.78 4.08 -1.57
C ASN A 348 3.60 3.68 -0.09
N THR A 349 2.42 3.22 0.31
CA THR A 349 2.06 2.96 1.71
C THR A 349 2.71 1.69 2.28
N ASN A 350 3.15 0.77 1.41
CA ASN A 350 3.77 -0.49 1.83
C ASN A 350 5.29 -0.38 1.68
N CYS A 351 5.98 -0.03 2.77
CA CYS A 351 7.44 0.01 2.89
C CYS A 351 8.03 -1.42 2.92
N PHE A 352 7.84 -2.18 1.84
CA PHE A 352 8.41 -3.51 1.67
C PHE A 352 9.02 -3.64 0.28
N ILE A 353 10.21 -4.25 0.23
CA ILE A 353 10.94 -4.51 -1.01
C ILE A 353 10.24 -5.65 -1.76
N LYS A 354 9.80 -5.37 -2.99
CA LYS A 354 9.16 -6.36 -3.86
C LYS A 354 10.19 -7.07 -4.76
N ALA A 355 9.87 -8.27 -5.23
CA ALA A 355 10.74 -9.00 -6.17
C ALA A 355 11.04 -8.19 -7.45
N ILE A 356 10.08 -7.45 -7.98
CA ILE A 356 10.27 -6.58 -9.14
C ILE A 356 11.25 -5.42 -8.87
N ASP A 357 11.20 -4.82 -7.67
CA ASP A 357 12.10 -3.74 -7.26
C ASP A 357 13.54 -4.25 -7.16
N VAL A 358 13.73 -5.47 -6.67
CA VAL A 358 15.06 -6.13 -6.63
C VAL A 358 15.60 -6.33 -8.04
N TYR A 359 14.79 -6.82 -8.97
CA TYR A 359 15.22 -7.04 -10.36
C TYR A 359 15.62 -5.73 -11.05
N LEU A 360 14.79 -4.70 -10.91
CA LEU A 360 15.07 -3.38 -11.46
C LEU A 360 16.30 -2.73 -10.80
N GLY A 361 16.49 -2.94 -9.49
CA GLY A 361 17.71 -2.52 -8.79
C GLY A 361 18.96 -3.19 -9.33
N ILE A 362 18.93 -4.51 -9.56
CA ILE A 362 20.03 -5.25 -10.18
C ILE A 362 20.34 -4.70 -11.58
N CYS A 363 19.31 -4.56 -12.42
CA CYS A 363 19.48 -4.01 -13.78
C CYS A 363 20.05 -2.59 -13.75
N PHE A 364 19.59 -1.74 -12.82
CA PHE A 364 20.12 -0.39 -12.62
C PHE A 364 21.60 -0.41 -12.24
N SER A 365 22.03 -1.32 -11.35
CA SER A 365 23.44 -1.49 -11.00
C SER A 365 24.31 -1.90 -12.19
N PHE A 366 23.83 -2.77 -13.08
CA PHE A 366 24.56 -3.16 -14.29
C PHE A 366 24.70 -1.98 -15.28
N VAL A 367 23.60 -1.25 -15.52
CA VAL A 367 23.61 -0.08 -16.43
C VAL A 367 24.52 1.02 -15.87
N PHE A 368 24.43 1.31 -14.57
CA PHE A 368 25.33 2.26 -13.91
C PHE A 368 26.78 1.79 -13.91
N GLY A 369 27.01 0.48 -13.72
CA GLY A 369 28.31 -0.14 -13.81
C GLY A 369 28.97 0.03 -15.19
N ALA A 370 28.20 -0.05 -16.28
CA ALA A 370 28.71 0.18 -17.63
C ALA A 370 29.12 1.66 -17.85
N LEU A 371 28.38 2.61 -17.27
CA LEU A 371 28.77 4.04 -17.31
C LEU A 371 30.06 4.27 -16.51
N LEU A 372 30.19 3.65 -15.34
CA LEU A 372 31.37 3.76 -14.48
C LEU A 372 32.61 3.12 -15.13
N GLU A 373 32.42 1.97 -15.78
CA GLU A 373 33.45 1.31 -16.57
C GLU A 373 34.03 2.24 -17.63
N TYR A 374 33.18 2.93 -18.38
CA TYR A 374 33.61 3.89 -19.38
C TYR A 374 34.39 5.05 -18.75
N ALA A 375 33.93 5.59 -17.61
CA ALA A 375 34.65 6.65 -16.92
C ALA A 375 36.06 6.21 -16.50
N VAL A 376 36.20 4.98 -16.00
CA VAL A 376 37.50 4.38 -15.62
C VAL A 376 38.38 4.11 -16.85
N ALA A 377 37.81 3.56 -17.93
CA ALA A 377 38.52 3.28 -19.17
C ALA A 377 39.02 4.57 -19.84
N HIS A 378 38.20 5.62 -19.85
CA HIS A 378 38.59 6.93 -20.38
C HIS A 378 39.68 7.59 -19.52
N TYR A 379 39.52 7.60 -18.20
CA TYR A 379 40.51 8.17 -17.29
C TYR A 379 41.88 7.47 -17.39
N SER A 380 41.88 6.13 -17.44
CA SER A 380 43.12 5.35 -17.60
C SER A 380 43.77 5.58 -18.97
N SER A 381 42.99 5.71 -20.05
CA SER A 381 43.50 6.10 -21.36
C SER A 381 44.19 7.47 -21.34
N LEU A 382 43.58 8.47 -20.70
CA LEU A 382 44.16 9.81 -20.54
C LEU A 382 45.49 9.78 -19.76
N GLN A 383 45.56 9.00 -18.68
CA GLN A 383 46.81 8.85 -17.93
C GLN A 383 47.92 8.22 -18.76
N GLN A 384 47.62 7.22 -19.60
CA GLN A 384 48.61 6.60 -20.47
C GLN A 384 49.09 7.55 -21.57
N MET A 385 48.21 8.35 -22.17
CA MET A 385 48.60 9.38 -23.13
C MET A 385 49.55 10.39 -22.48
N ALA A 386 49.22 10.88 -21.28
CA ALA A 386 50.07 11.80 -20.53
C ALA A 386 51.43 11.18 -20.13
N ALA A 387 51.46 9.88 -19.81
CA ALA A 387 52.70 9.15 -19.51
C ALA A 387 53.57 8.96 -20.76
N LYS A 388 52.96 8.67 -21.91
CA LYS A 388 53.65 8.52 -23.20
C LYS A 388 54.25 9.85 -23.67
N ASP A 389 53.51 10.96 -23.56
CA ASP A 389 54.04 12.29 -23.91
C ASP A 389 55.23 12.68 -23.02
N ARG A 390 55.20 12.34 -21.73
CA ARG A 390 56.34 12.54 -20.81
C ARG A 390 57.53 11.64 -21.12
N GLY A 391 57.31 10.40 -21.54
CA GLY A 391 58.39 9.50 -21.97
C GLY A 391 59.05 9.98 -23.26
N THR A 392 58.24 10.35 -24.26
CA THR A 392 58.72 10.86 -25.56
C THR A 392 59.48 12.18 -25.40
N ALA A 393 59.05 13.06 -24.49
CA ALA A 393 59.78 14.28 -24.17
C ALA A 393 61.16 13.99 -23.53
N LYS A 394 61.25 13.00 -22.64
CA LYS A 394 62.52 12.57 -22.05
C LYS A 394 63.46 11.91 -23.07
N ASP A 395 62.94 11.06 -23.95
CA ASP A 395 63.74 10.40 -25.00
C ASP A 395 64.29 11.43 -26.00
N VAL A 396 63.50 12.45 -26.37
CA VAL A 396 63.95 13.54 -27.24
C VAL A 396 65.01 14.42 -26.54
N GLU A 397 64.88 14.66 -25.23
CA GLU A 397 65.85 15.44 -24.45
C GLU A 397 67.16 14.66 -24.22
N GLU A 398 67.09 13.34 -23.96
CA GLU A 398 68.24 12.47 -23.74
C GLU A 398 69.06 12.20 -25.02
N VAL A 399 68.38 12.08 -26.18
CA VAL A 399 69.03 12.00 -27.51
C VAL A 399 69.72 13.32 -27.89
N ASN A 400 69.19 14.47 -27.46
CA ASN A 400 69.84 15.77 -27.68
C ASN A 400 71.07 15.96 -26.78
N ILE A 401 70.98 15.60 -25.49
CA ILE A 401 72.09 15.72 -24.53
C ILE A 401 73.27 14.81 -24.92
N THR A 402 73.01 13.57 -25.35
CA THR A 402 74.06 12.64 -25.82
C THR A 402 74.79 13.14 -27.08
N ASN A 403 74.09 13.80 -28.01
CA ASN A 403 74.69 14.43 -29.19
C ASN A 403 75.53 15.67 -28.85
N ILE A 404 75.11 16.46 -27.84
CA ILE A 404 75.88 17.62 -27.34
C ILE A 404 77.15 17.17 -26.57
N ILE A 405 77.06 16.09 -25.79
CA ILE A 405 78.21 15.54 -25.05
C ILE A 405 79.24 14.93 -26.01
N ASN A 406 78.82 14.24 -27.07
CA ASN A 406 79.75 13.67 -28.06
C ASN A 406 80.50 14.75 -28.87
N SER A 407 79.85 15.86 -29.22
CA SER A 407 80.50 17.00 -29.89
C SER A 407 81.40 17.82 -28.94
N SER A 408 81.13 17.77 -27.63
CA SER A 408 81.96 18.42 -26.61
C SER A 408 83.19 17.57 -26.22
N ILE A 409 83.08 16.23 -26.23
CA ILE A 409 84.18 15.31 -25.90
C ILE A 409 85.26 15.27 -26.99
N SER A 410 84.93 15.49 -28.27
CA SER A 410 85.96 15.63 -29.33
C SER A 410 86.80 16.90 -29.17
N SER A 411 86.28 17.92 -28.49
CA SER A 411 86.99 19.18 -28.20
C SER A 411 87.73 19.14 -26.85
N PHE A 412 87.27 18.33 -25.90
CA PHE A 412 87.85 18.26 -24.54
C PHE A 412 88.95 17.20 -24.37
N LYS A 413 89.10 16.23 -25.29
CA LYS A 413 90.16 15.21 -25.23
C LYS A 413 91.59 15.73 -25.50
N ARG A 414 91.76 17.04 -25.72
CA ARG A 414 93.07 17.68 -25.99
C ARG A 414 93.60 18.56 -24.85
N LYS A 415 92.88 18.71 -23.74
CA LYS A 415 93.34 19.53 -22.61
C LYS A 415 92.99 18.86 -21.29
N ILE A 416 94.02 18.71 -20.46
CA ILE A 416 94.01 18.37 -19.03
C ILE A 416 94.24 16.87 -18.74
N SER A 417 95.51 16.48 -18.84
CA SER A 417 96.16 15.79 -17.71
C SER A 417 96.44 16.83 -16.63
N LEU A 418 95.95 16.64 -15.40
CA LEU A 418 96.64 17.00 -14.15
C LEU A 418 95.77 16.77 -12.91
N ALA A 419 96.35 16.03 -11.97
CA ALA A 419 96.33 16.18 -10.51
C ALA A 419 94.99 16.29 -9.76
N SER A 420 94.67 15.18 -9.08
CA SER A 420 94.30 15.08 -7.65
C SER A 420 93.94 16.36 -6.89
N ILE A 421 92.73 16.38 -6.32
CA ILE A 421 92.33 17.30 -5.24
C ILE A 421 91.91 16.46 -4.02
N GLU A 422 92.60 16.72 -2.91
CA GLU A 422 92.38 16.22 -1.55
C GLU A 422 91.12 16.80 -0.89
N ILE A 423 90.60 16.06 0.07
CA ILE A 423 89.45 16.36 0.93
C ILE A 423 89.88 17.20 2.14
N SER A 424 89.20 18.31 2.41
CA SER A 424 89.00 18.95 3.73
C SER A 424 87.98 20.08 3.50
N GLY A 425 86.79 20.16 4.10
CA GLY A 425 86.43 20.05 5.50
C GLY A 425 85.72 21.36 5.86
N ASP A 426 84.37 21.35 5.98
CA ASP A 426 83.69 22.18 6.98
C ASP A 426 82.24 21.76 7.23
N LYS A 427 81.86 21.91 8.50
CA LYS A 427 80.64 21.40 9.15
C LYS A 427 79.41 22.22 8.72
N VAL A 428 78.33 21.53 8.32
CA VAL A 428 76.99 22.12 8.25
C VAL A 428 76.10 21.37 9.23
N ASP A 429 75.67 22.10 10.26
CA ASP A 429 74.75 21.64 11.31
C ASP A 429 73.33 21.55 10.76
N TYR A 430 72.73 20.35 10.85
CA TYR A 430 71.35 20.07 10.44
C TYR A 430 70.50 19.96 11.70
N SER A 431 70.06 21.10 12.24
CA SER A 431 69.10 21.10 13.34
C SER A 431 68.12 22.26 13.26
N ASP A 432 67.46 22.44 12.12
CA ASP A 432 66.11 23.01 12.13
C ASP A 432 65.32 22.66 10.86
N LEU A 433 64.52 21.59 10.93
CA LEU A 433 63.44 21.29 9.98
C LEU A 433 62.55 20.19 10.58
N THR A 434 61.93 20.49 11.72
CA THR A 434 60.82 19.66 12.21
C THR A 434 59.56 19.98 11.40
N MET A 435 59.35 19.22 10.32
CA MET A 435 58.09 19.24 9.57
C MET A 435 56.91 18.91 10.51
N LYS A 436 55.87 19.74 10.48
CA LYS A 436 54.61 19.54 11.23
C LYS A 436 54.02 18.16 10.91
N THR A 437 53.51 17.50 11.96
CA THR A 437 52.89 16.16 11.93
C THR A 437 51.74 16.03 10.90
N SER A 438 51.11 17.15 10.54
CA SER A 438 50.10 17.27 9.47
C SER A 438 50.65 16.90 8.08
N ASP A 439 51.89 17.29 7.76
CA ASP A 439 52.49 17.06 6.44
C ASP A 439 53.00 15.63 6.28
N LYS A 440 53.40 14.97 7.39
CA LYS A 440 53.70 13.53 7.40
C LYS A 440 52.46 12.70 7.13
N PHE A 441 51.31 13.05 7.71
CA PHE A 441 50.07 12.32 7.42
C PHE A 441 49.63 12.54 5.97
N LYS A 442 49.72 13.77 5.43
CA LYS A 442 49.44 14.07 4.02
C LYS A 442 50.37 13.31 3.07
N PHE A 443 51.66 13.22 3.37
CA PHE A 443 52.64 12.51 2.55
C PHE A 443 52.44 10.98 2.60
N VAL A 444 52.21 10.42 3.78
CA VAL A 444 51.95 8.99 3.96
C VAL A 444 50.60 8.59 3.34
N PHE A 445 49.56 9.42 3.47
CA PHE A 445 48.27 9.16 2.83
C PHE A 445 48.39 9.30 1.30
N ARG A 446 49.15 10.28 0.79
CA ARG A 446 49.42 10.43 -0.65
C ARG A 446 50.24 9.27 -1.23
N ASP A 447 51.18 8.73 -0.48
CA ASP A 447 52.01 7.59 -0.88
C ASP A 447 51.26 6.24 -0.78
N LYS A 448 50.36 6.09 0.20
CA LYS A 448 49.48 4.93 0.32
C LYS A 448 48.35 4.94 -0.72
N MET A 449 47.78 6.12 -1.00
CA MET A 449 46.81 6.34 -2.08
C MET A 449 47.48 6.17 -3.45
N GLY A 450 48.71 6.67 -3.61
CA GLY A 450 49.53 6.45 -4.82
C GLY A 450 49.82 4.98 -5.07
N ARG A 451 50.14 4.19 -4.03
CA ARG A 451 50.33 2.74 -4.16
C ARG A 451 49.06 1.95 -4.44
N ILE A 452 47.91 2.39 -3.94
CA ILE A 452 46.60 1.77 -4.29
C ILE A 452 46.21 2.15 -5.73
N VAL A 453 46.51 3.37 -6.16
CA VAL A 453 46.32 3.83 -7.55
C VAL A 453 47.27 3.10 -8.50
N ASP A 454 48.51 2.83 -8.10
CA ASP A 454 49.46 2.02 -8.87
C ASP A 454 49.05 0.54 -8.92
N TYR A 455 48.40 -0.01 -7.89
CA TYR A 455 47.78 -1.35 -7.99
C TYR A 455 46.61 -1.36 -8.99
N PHE A 456 45.93 -0.23 -9.16
CA PHE A 456 44.91 0.02 -10.18
C PHE A 456 45.47 0.65 -11.46
N THR A 457 46.79 0.72 -11.66
CA THR A 457 47.35 1.13 -12.95
C THR A 457 47.11 0.02 -13.95
N ILE A 458 45.95 0.09 -14.60
CA ILE A 458 45.60 -0.77 -15.70
C ILE A 458 46.64 -0.52 -16.79
N GLN A 459 47.55 -1.48 -16.94
CA GLN A 459 48.70 -1.39 -17.83
C GLN A 459 48.28 -1.28 -19.31
N ASN A 460 47.02 -1.59 -19.64
CA ASN A 460 46.41 -1.38 -20.96
C ASN A 460 44.90 -1.07 -20.83
N PRO A 461 44.40 0.14 -21.18
CA PRO A 461 42.97 0.50 -21.12
C PRO A 461 42.13 -0.37 -22.05
N SER A 462 42.70 -0.88 -23.14
CA SER A 462 42.07 -1.86 -24.03
C SER A 462 41.77 -3.20 -23.38
N ASN A 463 42.47 -3.55 -22.28
CA ASN A 463 42.18 -4.77 -21.54
C ASN A 463 40.93 -4.61 -20.66
N VAL A 464 40.56 -3.40 -20.23
CA VAL A 464 39.33 -3.14 -19.46
C VAL A 464 38.12 -3.53 -20.29
N ASP A 465 37.98 -2.93 -21.47
CA ASP A 465 36.89 -3.25 -22.41
C ASP A 465 36.87 -4.76 -22.75
N ARG A 466 38.04 -5.41 -22.85
CA ARG A 466 38.15 -6.85 -23.15
C ARG A 466 37.59 -7.73 -22.04
N TYR A 467 37.87 -7.41 -20.78
CA TYR A 467 37.31 -8.14 -19.63
C TYR A 467 35.82 -7.80 -19.43
N SER A 468 35.44 -6.52 -19.58
CA SER A 468 34.06 -6.05 -19.45
C SER A 468 33.11 -6.75 -20.43
N LYS A 469 33.55 -6.96 -21.68
CA LYS A 469 32.80 -7.69 -22.73
C LYS A 469 32.39 -9.11 -22.34
N LEU A 470 33.18 -9.80 -21.52
CA LEU A 470 32.88 -11.15 -21.07
C LEU A 470 32.19 -11.15 -19.70
N LEU A 471 32.69 -10.34 -18.76
CA LEU A 471 32.25 -10.36 -17.37
C LEU A 471 30.81 -9.86 -17.21
N PHE A 472 30.45 -8.73 -17.83
CA PHE A 472 29.12 -8.13 -17.65
C PHE A 472 27.99 -9.05 -18.13
N PRO A 473 28.01 -9.58 -19.38
CA PRO A 473 26.97 -10.49 -19.84
C PRO A 473 26.92 -11.79 -19.04
N LEU A 474 28.08 -12.36 -18.66
CA LEU A 474 28.13 -13.60 -17.88
C LEU A 474 27.54 -13.42 -16.49
N MET A 475 27.91 -12.34 -15.79
CA MET A 475 27.37 -12.02 -14.46
C MET A 475 25.88 -11.72 -14.51
N PHE A 476 25.41 -11.04 -15.56
CA PHE A 476 23.98 -10.78 -15.73
C PHE A 476 23.19 -12.07 -16.01
N MET A 477 23.69 -12.96 -16.86
CA MET A 477 23.06 -14.26 -17.11
C MET A 477 22.98 -15.11 -15.84
N LEU A 478 24.08 -15.17 -15.07
CA LEU A 478 24.12 -15.87 -13.79
C LEU A 478 23.11 -15.28 -12.79
N THR A 479 23.05 -13.96 -12.68
CA THR A 479 22.09 -13.27 -11.80
C THR A 479 20.65 -13.53 -12.22
N ASN A 480 20.35 -13.58 -13.52
CA ASN A 480 19.02 -13.94 -14.02
C ASN A 480 18.63 -15.36 -13.64
N VAL A 481 19.54 -16.32 -13.82
CA VAL A 481 19.27 -17.72 -13.43
C VAL A 481 18.97 -17.80 -11.94
N PHE A 482 19.75 -17.13 -11.09
CA PHE A 482 19.49 -17.08 -9.65
C PHE A 482 18.16 -16.40 -9.30
N TYR A 483 17.87 -15.27 -9.93
CA TYR A 483 16.64 -14.51 -9.71
C TYR A 483 15.39 -15.36 -10.01
N TRP A 484 15.33 -15.91 -11.23
CA TRP A 484 14.17 -16.71 -11.65
C TRP A 484 14.07 -18.02 -10.86
N ALA A 485 15.19 -18.68 -10.56
CA ALA A 485 15.19 -19.89 -9.72
C ALA A 485 14.67 -19.60 -8.30
N TYR A 486 15.04 -18.48 -7.70
CA TYR A 486 14.60 -18.11 -6.35
C TYR A 486 13.09 -17.76 -6.32
N TYR A 487 12.63 -16.91 -7.23
CA TYR A 487 11.25 -16.42 -7.20
C TYR A 487 10.22 -17.36 -7.83
N ILE A 488 10.61 -18.22 -8.80
CA ILE A 488 9.72 -19.26 -9.36
C ILE A 488 9.84 -20.59 -8.60
N GLY A 489 11.05 -20.97 -8.16
CA GLY A 489 11.33 -22.26 -7.53
C GLY A 489 10.75 -22.43 -6.12
N GLY A 490 10.26 -21.34 -5.51
CA GLY A 490 9.54 -21.38 -4.24
C GLY A 490 8.10 -21.90 -4.37
N ARG A 491 7.89 -23.13 -4.85
CA ARG A 491 6.60 -23.82 -4.69
C ARG A 491 6.54 -24.50 -3.31
N SER A 492 5.43 -24.26 -2.61
CA SER A 492 4.87 -25.03 -1.49
C SER A 492 5.75 -25.20 -0.24
N GLN A 493 5.82 -24.17 0.60
CA GLN A 493 5.53 -24.46 2.01
C GLN A 493 4.01 -24.58 2.11
N ILE A 494 3.54 -25.82 2.09
CA ILE A 494 2.23 -26.18 2.61
C ILE A 494 2.21 -25.64 4.04
N MET A 495 1.39 -24.63 4.28
CA MET A 495 1.08 -24.21 5.63
C MET A 495 0.27 -25.35 6.24
N ASN A 496 0.97 -26.24 6.95
CA ASN A 496 0.33 -27.17 7.87
C ASN A 496 -0.55 -26.34 8.82
N PRO A 497 -1.84 -26.65 9.02
CA PRO A 497 -2.68 -25.98 10.00
C PRO A 497 -2.38 -26.45 11.44
N LEU A 498 -1.11 -26.73 11.74
CA LEU A 498 -0.62 -27.18 13.04
C LEU A 498 0.69 -26.45 13.34
N ASN A 499 0.56 -25.16 13.66
CA ASN A 499 1.45 -24.43 14.56
C ASN A 499 0.84 -23.06 14.83
N THR A 500 -0.40 -23.05 15.36
CA THR A 500 -0.78 -21.99 16.29
C THR A 500 -0.23 -22.41 17.63
N ILE A 501 0.81 -21.72 18.08
CA ILE A 501 1.36 -21.85 19.43
C ILE A 501 0.18 -21.69 20.40
N GLN A 502 -0.17 -22.79 21.06
CA GLN A 502 -1.02 -22.78 22.23
C GLN A 502 -0.27 -22.04 23.34
N LEU A 503 -0.65 -20.78 23.58
CA LEU A 503 -0.51 -20.22 24.91
C LEU A 503 -1.71 -20.72 25.72
N HIS A 504 -1.52 -21.87 26.35
CA HIS A 504 -2.39 -22.29 27.45
C HIS A 504 -2.21 -21.30 28.61
N PRO A 505 -3.28 -20.74 29.20
CA PRO A 505 -3.18 -20.14 30.51
C PRO A 505 -3.02 -21.29 31.52
N ARG A 506 -1.91 -21.27 32.25
CA ARG A 506 -1.71 -22.14 33.41
C ARG A 506 -2.43 -21.48 34.58
N ASP A 507 -3.38 -22.21 35.16
CA ASP A 507 -3.98 -21.88 36.45
C ASP A 507 -2.89 -21.61 37.49
N SER A 508 -2.99 -20.46 38.15
CA SER A 508 -2.54 -20.30 39.53
C SER A 508 -3.44 -19.29 40.21
N THR A 509 -4.28 -19.82 41.07
CA THR A 509 -5.01 -19.10 42.11
C THR A 509 -4.06 -18.35 43.04
N ASP A 510 -4.62 -17.29 43.62
CA ASP A 510 -4.24 -16.61 44.86
C ASP A 510 -3.25 -15.43 44.83
N VAL A 511 -3.78 -14.35 45.45
CA VAL A 511 -3.14 -13.27 46.23
C VAL A 511 -3.33 -11.85 45.63
N PRO A 512 -3.79 -10.88 46.45
CA PRO A 512 -4.70 -9.82 46.00
C PRO A 512 -4.03 -8.48 45.69
N TRP A 513 -4.81 -7.67 44.96
CA TRP A 513 -4.62 -6.24 44.72
C TRP A 513 -4.16 -5.44 45.95
N LYS A 514 -3.04 -4.72 45.79
CA LYS A 514 -2.86 -3.37 46.37
C LYS A 514 -1.67 -2.62 45.76
N GLU A 515 -1.95 -1.36 45.40
CA GLU A 515 -1.06 -0.19 45.47
C GLU A 515 0.29 -0.22 44.73
N ASN A 516 0.37 0.45 43.57
CA ASN A 516 1.03 1.75 43.45
C ASN A 516 1.22 2.16 41.98
N THR A 517 0.38 3.09 41.55
CA THR A 517 0.61 3.95 40.39
C THR A 517 1.60 5.02 40.82
N PHE A 518 2.88 4.94 40.46
CA PHE A 518 3.79 6.10 40.31
C PHE A 518 5.16 5.62 39.78
N ASN A 519 5.73 6.39 38.84
CA ASN A 519 7.09 6.32 38.26
C ASN A 519 7.33 5.45 37.02
N ILE A 520 6.95 5.99 35.85
CA ILE A 520 7.76 5.85 34.63
C ILE A 520 8.00 7.26 34.08
N TYR A 521 8.96 7.95 34.70
CA TYR A 521 9.57 9.16 34.15
C TYR A 521 11.01 9.28 34.68
N LEU A 522 11.83 8.24 34.46
CA LEU A 522 13.27 8.26 34.73
C LEU A 522 13.92 7.01 34.10
N MET A 523 14.05 7.02 32.78
CA MET A 523 14.87 6.03 32.06
C MET A 523 15.43 6.62 30.75
N VAL A 524 15.88 7.88 30.81
CA VAL A 524 16.66 8.55 29.74
C VAL A 524 17.81 9.37 30.33
N LYS A 525 18.23 9.09 31.58
CA LYS A 525 19.31 9.87 32.23
C LYS A 525 20.28 8.97 32.98
N GLU A 526 20.83 7.97 32.30
CA GLU A 526 21.86 7.10 32.89
C GLU A 526 22.81 6.48 31.85
N ASP A 527 23.14 7.21 30.78
CA ASP A 527 24.15 6.79 29.79
C ASP A 527 25.14 7.91 29.38
N LEU A 528 25.26 8.98 30.19
CA LEU A 528 26.14 10.12 29.89
C LEU A 528 27.06 10.56 31.04
N GLU A 529 27.34 9.68 32.01
CA GLU A 529 28.28 9.95 33.10
C GLU A 529 29.38 8.88 33.24
N THR A 530 30.02 8.50 32.14
CA THR A 530 31.28 7.72 32.17
C THR A 530 32.33 8.24 31.18
N PHE A 531 32.49 9.57 31.06
CA PHE A 531 33.70 10.16 30.49
C PHE A 531 33.88 11.60 31.00
N GLY A 532 34.75 11.80 32.01
CA GLY A 532 35.19 13.15 32.37
C GLY A 532 35.58 13.37 33.84
N GLN A 533 36.68 12.77 34.28
CA GLN A 533 37.48 13.34 35.37
C GLN A 533 38.96 13.14 35.04
N ASP A 534 39.57 14.14 34.42
CA ASP A 534 40.87 14.65 34.86
C ASP A 534 41.22 16.00 34.22
N ASN A 535 41.62 16.93 35.09
CA ASN A 535 42.40 18.16 34.85
C ASN A 535 41.72 19.42 34.26
N GLY A 536 41.13 20.22 35.15
CA GLY A 536 41.79 21.41 35.71
C GLY A 536 42.28 22.55 34.79
N LYS A 537 41.60 23.71 34.94
CA LYS A 537 42.04 25.12 34.76
C LYS A 537 42.28 25.63 33.33
N GLU A 538 41.41 26.52 32.86
CA GLU A 538 41.62 27.99 32.85
C GLU A 538 40.41 28.73 32.28
N ASN A 539 40.25 29.98 32.73
CA ASN A 539 39.20 30.93 32.39
C ASN A 539 39.19 31.29 30.90
N GLU A 540 38.01 31.55 30.32
CA GLU A 540 37.73 32.82 29.63
C GLU A 540 36.26 32.98 29.24
N THR A 541 35.86 34.24 29.24
CA THR A 541 34.54 34.87 29.18
C THR A 541 33.91 34.99 27.77
N LEU A 542 32.64 35.45 27.77
CA LEU A 542 31.74 35.85 26.65
C LEU A 542 30.82 34.73 26.14
N GLY A 543 29.51 34.91 25.91
CA GLY A 543 28.67 36.10 25.89
C GLY A 543 27.43 35.81 25.02
N MET A 544 26.25 36.06 25.59
CA MET A 544 24.88 36.12 25.05
C MET A 544 24.59 36.01 23.53
N GLY A 545 23.46 35.37 23.21
CA GLY A 545 22.64 35.66 22.03
C GLY A 545 21.44 34.71 21.91
N PHE A 546 20.23 35.27 22.06
CA PHE A 546 18.90 34.63 22.12
C PHE A 546 18.53 33.68 20.99
#